data_AF-A0A7S2Q898-F1
#
_entry.id   AF-A0A7S2Q898-F1
#
_cell.length_a   1.000
_cell.length_b   1.000
_cell.length_c   1.000
_cell.angle_alpha   90.00
_cell.angle_beta   90.00
_cell.angle_gamma   90.00
#
_symmetry.space_group_name_H-M   'P 1'
#
loop_
_entity.id
_entity.type
_entity.pdbx_description
1 polymer ?
#
loop_
_entity_poly.entity_id
_entity_poly.type
_entity_poly.pdbx_seq_one_letter_code
_entity_poly.pdbx_strand_id
1 'polypeptide(L)'
;ILDMRRSRQSKASSLLRLREFLRQESIPVDLAAEVQRQVHERDEEVTVYHEDQVDALAQLSRTTRMKLTCAIRLPALLTHDFWRMWSSIDARALRALCLDAVYLQYFLSEDDLFLAGEPSCQALYIADGRHVYTQTPRTSMVDEVVSQEVYGDTWVCEAALW
;
A
#
# COMPACT_ATOMS: atom_id res chain seq x y z
N ILE A 1 6.08 5.72 -28.96
CA ILE A 1 5.94 4.39 -29.61
C ILE A 1 7.12 3.45 -29.26
N LEU A 2 8.37 3.92 -29.27
CA LEU A 2 9.54 3.09 -28.93
C LEU A 2 9.55 2.60 -27.47
N ASP A 3 9.18 3.44 -26.50
CA ASP A 3 9.16 3.06 -25.08
C ASP A 3 8.11 1.99 -24.75
N MET A 4 6.96 2.05 -25.42
CA MET A 4 5.88 1.06 -25.27
C MET A 4 6.32 -0.34 -25.71
N ARG A 5 7.14 -0.45 -26.77
CA ARG A 5 7.68 -1.73 -27.24
C ARG A 5 8.73 -2.28 -26.29
N ARG A 6 9.61 -1.43 -25.75
CA ARG A 6 10.60 -1.82 -24.74
C ARG A 6 9.93 -2.31 -23.45
N SER A 7 8.88 -1.62 -22.99
CA SER A 7 8.10 -2.04 -21.81
C SER A 7 7.48 -3.42 -22.00
N ARG A 8 6.80 -3.66 -23.13
CA ARG A 8 6.19 -4.98 -23.42
C ARG A 8 7.20 -6.11 -23.48
N GLN A 9 8.36 -5.87 -24.08
CA GLN A 9 9.41 -6.87 -24.19
C GLN A 9 10.05 -7.21 -22.83
N SER A 10 10.20 -6.20 -21.96
CA SER A 10 10.65 -6.39 -20.58
C SER A 10 9.69 -7.28 -19.79
N LYS A 11 8.38 -6.99 -19.85
CA LYS A 11 7.34 -7.76 -19.15
C LYS A 11 7.33 -9.24 -19.57
N ALA A 12 7.34 -9.50 -20.88
CA ALA A 12 7.38 -10.88 -21.40
C ALA A 12 8.61 -11.66 -20.90
N SER A 13 9.78 -11.01 -20.85
CA SER A 13 10.99 -11.65 -20.33
C SER A 13 10.94 -11.92 -18.82
N SER A 14 10.28 -11.05 -18.04
CA SER A 14 10.09 -11.22 -16.59
C SER A 14 9.22 -12.46 -16.29
N LEU A 15 8.08 -12.60 -16.98
CA LEU A 15 7.16 -13.72 -16.80
C LEU A 15 7.81 -15.07 -17.14
N LEU A 16 8.65 -15.12 -18.18
CA LEU A 16 9.40 -16.33 -18.53
C LEU A 16 10.36 -16.75 -17.41
N ARG A 17 11.10 -15.79 -16.84
CA ARG A 17 12.00 -16.05 -15.71
C ARG A 17 11.26 -16.52 -14.46
N LEU A 18 10.12 -15.92 -14.15
CA LEU A 18 9.27 -16.35 -13.04
C LEU A 18 8.81 -17.81 -13.23
N ARG A 19 8.37 -18.17 -14.44
CA ARG A 19 7.95 -19.54 -14.74
C ARG A 19 9.10 -20.55 -14.59
N GLU A 20 10.29 -20.19 -15.05
CA GLU A 20 11.48 -21.02 -14.88
C GLU A 20 11.84 -21.21 -13.41
N PHE A 21 11.79 -20.14 -12.62
CA PHE A 21 12.03 -20.16 -11.18
C PHE A 21 11.03 -21.07 -10.43
N LEU A 22 9.72 -20.89 -10.65
CA LEU A 22 8.68 -21.70 -9.99
C LEU A 22 8.84 -23.19 -10.31
N ARG A 23 9.27 -23.52 -11.54
CA ARG A 23 9.58 -24.89 -11.94
C ARG A 23 10.83 -25.43 -11.26
N GLN A 24 11.89 -24.62 -11.14
CA GLN A 24 13.14 -25.00 -10.48
C GLN A 24 12.91 -25.32 -8.99
N GLU A 25 12.12 -24.51 -8.30
CA GLU A 25 11.77 -24.70 -6.88
C GLU A 25 10.70 -25.78 -6.66
N SER A 26 10.26 -26.48 -7.72
CA SER A 26 9.25 -27.55 -7.64
C SER A 26 7.95 -27.11 -6.96
N ILE A 27 7.52 -25.87 -7.21
CA ILE A 27 6.28 -25.32 -6.68
C ILE A 27 5.08 -26.09 -7.25
N PRO A 28 4.08 -26.47 -6.44
CA PRO A 28 2.86 -27.12 -6.92
C PRO A 28 2.21 -26.32 -8.06
N VAL A 29 1.66 -27.03 -9.05
CA VAL A 29 1.13 -26.41 -10.28
C VAL A 29 0.03 -25.40 -9.99
N ASP A 30 -0.83 -25.69 -9.02
CA ASP A 30 -1.95 -24.81 -8.65
C ASP A 30 -1.44 -23.47 -8.09
N LEU A 31 -0.49 -23.52 -7.15
CA LEU A 31 0.13 -22.32 -6.58
C LEU A 31 0.95 -21.56 -7.62
N ALA A 32 1.66 -22.27 -8.51
CA ALA A 32 2.41 -21.64 -9.59
C ALA A 32 1.50 -20.90 -10.58
N ALA A 33 0.31 -21.45 -10.87
CA ALA A 33 -0.70 -20.80 -11.70
C ALA A 33 -1.28 -19.55 -11.03
N GLU A 34 -1.56 -19.62 -9.72
CA GLU A 34 -2.04 -18.47 -8.93
C GLU A 34 -1.02 -17.33 -8.91
N VAL A 35 0.25 -17.63 -8.62
CA VAL A 35 1.34 -16.63 -8.63
C VAL A 35 1.50 -15.98 -10.01
N GLN A 36 1.43 -16.78 -11.09
CA GLN A 36 1.52 -16.24 -12.45
C GLN A 36 0.33 -15.35 -12.82
N ARG A 37 -0.89 -15.74 -12.41
CA ARG A 37 -2.10 -14.94 -12.59
C ARG A 37 -1.96 -13.60 -11.87
N GLN A 38 -1.56 -13.61 -10.60
CA GLN A 38 -1.35 -12.39 -9.82
C GLN A 38 -0.32 -11.47 -10.48
N VAL A 39 0.84 -11.99 -10.89
CA VAL A 39 1.86 -11.16 -11.56
C VAL A 39 1.33 -10.58 -12.88
N HIS A 40 0.54 -11.34 -13.63
CA HIS A 40 -0.05 -10.85 -14.87
C HIS A 40 -1.09 -9.74 -14.64
N GLU A 41 -1.99 -9.91 -13.68
CA GLU A 41 -3.00 -8.91 -13.30
C GLU A 41 -2.31 -7.61 -12.82
N ARG A 42 -1.27 -7.74 -11.99
CA ARG A 42 -0.45 -6.62 -11.51
C ARG A 42 0.31 -5.90 -12.62
N ASP A 43 0.67 -6.62 -13.67
CA ASP A 43 1.30 -6.04 -14.86
C ASP A 43 0.31 -5.24 -15.72
N GLU A 44 -1.00 -5.51 -15.61
CA GLU A 44 -2.05 -4.80 -16.35
C GLU A 44 -2.62 -3.58 -15.60
N GLU A 45 -2.54 -3.55 -14.26
CA GLU A 45 -2.97 -2.41 -13.46
C GLU A 45 -2.16 -1.13 -13.74
N VAL A 46 -2.83 0.02 -13.56
CA VAL A 46 -2.26 1.35 -13.83
C VAL A 46 -0.95 1.53 -13.06
N THR A 47 0.08 1.98 -13.77
CA THR A 47 1.41 2.21 -13.17
C THR A 47 1.31 3.36 -12.17
N VAL A 48 1.12 3.02 -10.90
CA VAL A 48 1.26 3.98 -9.80
C VAL A 48 2.75 4.17 -9.55
N TYR A 49 3.21 5.42 -9.68
CA TYR A 49 4.61 5.75 -9.48
C TYR A 49 4.88 5.94 -7.99
N HIS A 50 5.79 5.15 -7.46
CA HIS A 50 6.33 5.40 -6.13
C HIS A 50 7.31 6.58 -6.16
N GLU A 51 7.44 7.32 -5.05
CA GLU A 51 8.33 8.48 -4.97
C GLU A 51 9.80 8.13 -5.31
N ASP A 52 10.24 6.91 -4.99
CA ASP A 52 11.58 6.40 -5.27
C ASP A 52 11.83 6.07 -6.76
N GLN A 53 10.76 5.89 -7.54
CA GLN A 53 10.82 5.64 -8.98
C GLN A 53 10.92 6.94 -9.81
N VAL A 54 10.78 8.10 -9.18
CA VAL A 54 10.81 9.40 -9.87
C VAL A 54 12.16 10.07 -9.67
N ASP A 55 13.12 9.78 -10.56
CA ASP A 55 14.50 10.32 -10.51
C ASP A 55 14.56 11.86 -10.41
N ALA A 56 13.56 12.56 -10.96
CA ALA A 56 13.48 14.01 -10.87
C ALA A 56 13.32 14.51 -9.42
N LEU A 57 12.69 13.72 -8.53
CA LEU A 57 12.56 14.06 -7.11
C LEU A 57 13.92 14.03 -6.39
N ALA A 58 14.87 13.24 -6.88
CA ALA A 58 16.23 13.20 -6.34
C ALA A 58 16.96 14.54 -6.53
N GLN A 59 16.60 15.32 -7.56
CA GLN A 59 17.20 16.62 -7.89
C GLN A 59 16.66 17.78 -7.03
N LEU A 60 15.57 17.56 -6.29
CA LEU A 60 15.00 18.58 -5.40
C LEU A 60 15.89 18.80 -4.18
N SER A 61 15.99 20.06 -3.74
CA SER A 61 16.61 20.37 -2.45
C SER A 61 15.88 19.65 -1.31
N ARG A 62 16.60 19.33 -0.22
CA ARG A 62 16.00 18.70 0.97
C ARG A 62 14.76 19.47 1.47
N THR A 63 14.84 20.80 1.53
CA THR A 63 13.72 21.65 1.96
C THR A 63 12.52 21.54 1.02
N THR A 64 12.75 21.50 -0.30
CA THR A 64 11.66 21.34 -1.28
C THR A 64 11.04 19.96 -1.18
N ARG A 65 11.85 18.91 -1.00
CA ARG A 65 11.36 17.54 -0.81
C ARG A 65 10.50 17.43 0.45
N MET A 66 10.94 17.98 1.58
CA MET A 66 10.14 18.01 2.82
C MET A 66 8.79 18.71 2.62
N LYS A 67 8.75 19.84 1.90
CA LYS A 67 7.50 20.54 1.60
C LYS A 67 6.57 19.68 0.74
N LEU A 68 7.10 19.03 -0.28
CA LEU A 68 6.35 18.14 -1.17
C LEU A 68 5.77 16.96 -0.38
N THR A 69 6.60 16.28 0.41
CA THR A 69 6.17 15.16 1.27
C THR A 69 5.04 15.56 2.20
N CYS A 70 5.17 16.68 2.91
CA CYS A 70 4.10 17.20 3.76
C CYS A 70 2.85 17.55 2.94
N ALA A 71 2.98 18.17 1.77
CA ALA A 71 1.83 18.52 0.94
C ALA A 71 1.04 17.29 0.48
N ILE A 72 1.72 16.17 0.24
CA ILE A 72 1.09 14.91 -0.18
C ILE A 72 0.43 14.20 1.02
N ARG A 73 1.13 14.08 2.14
CA ARG A 73 0.75 13.16 3.23
C ARG A 73 -0.03 13.81 4.37
N LEU A 74 0.18 15.10 4.61
CA LEU A 74 -0.45 15.81 5.73
C LEU A 74 -1.99 15.91 5.62
N PRO A 75 -2.60 16.09 4.43
CA PRO A 75 -4.06 16.11 4.31
C PRO A 75 -4.74 14.85 4.85
N ALA A 76 -4.20 13.68 4.47
CA ALA A 76 -4.65 12.38 4.98
C ALA A 76 -4.52 12.29 6.50
N LEU A 77 -3.37 12.71 7.05
CA LEU A 77 -3.12 12.71 8.48
C LEU A 77 -4.13 13.60 9.24
N LEU A 78 -4.46 14.77 8.70
CA LEU A 78 -5.37 15.74 9.35
C LEU A 78 -6.86 15.35 9.30
N THR A 79 -7.21 14.27 8.61
CA THR A 79 -8.56 13.70 8.67
C THR A 79 -8.88 13.14 10.05
N HIS A 80 -7.88 12.60 10.77
CA HIS A 80 -8.06 12.13 12.14
C HIS A 80 -8.12 13.30 13.12
N ASP A 81 -9.13 13.30 14.01
CA ASP A 81 -9.37 14.42 14.93
C ASP A 81 -8.20 14.67 15.89
N PHE A 82 -7.54 13.61 16.37
CA PHE A 82 -6.34 13.72 17.21
C PHE A 82 -5.22 14.52 16.52
N TRP A 83 -4.84 14.16 15.29
CA TRP A 83 -3.78 14.84 14.56
C TRP A 83 -4.16 16.28 14.22
N ARG A 84 -5.44 16.54 13.92
CA ARG A 84 -5.97 17.88 13.69
C ARG A 84 -5.85 18.75 14.93
N MET A 85 -6.24 18.23 16.09
CA MET A 85 -6.08 18.92 17.37
C MET A 85 -4.60 19.18 17.67
N TRP A 86 -3.75 18.16 17.53
CA TRP A 86 -2.31 18.31 17.78
C TRP A 86 -1.67 19.34 16.87
N SER A 87 -2.11 19.44 15.60
CA SER A 87 -1.64 20.46 14.65
C SER A 87 -1.81 21.90 15.15
N SER A 88 -2.85 22.15 15.94
CA SER A 88 -3.15 23.48 16.50
C SER A 88 -2.25 23.83 17.70
N ILE A 89 -1.69 22.80 18.34
CA ILE A 89 -0.79 22.93 19.50
C ILE A 89 0.66 23.01 19.03
N ASP A 90 1.09 22.08 18.16
CA ASP A 90 2.45 22.03 17.65
C ASP A 90 2.50 21.53 16.19
N ALA A 91 2.35 22.47 15.26
CA ALA A 91 2.48 22.19 13.84
C ALA A 91 3.89 21.74 13.42
N ARG A 92 4.93 22.00 14.22
CA ARG A 92 6.30 21.54 13.90
C ARG A 92 6.46 20.07 14.23
N ALA A 93 5.96 19.63 15.40
CA ALA A 93 5.94 18.22 15.78
C ALA A 93 5.14 17.38 14.78
N LEU A 94 3.96 17.85 14.35
CA LEU A 94 3.17 17.13 13.36
C LEU A 94 3.88 17.02 11.99
N ARG A 95 4.60 18.07 11.57
CA ARG A 95 5.41 18.00 10.34
C ARG A 95 6.55 17.01 10.48
N ALA A 96 7.21 16.94 11.64
CA ALA A 96 8.23 15.92 11.89
C ALA A 96 7.63 14.51 11.81
N LEU A 97 6.50 14.27 12.49
CA LEU A 97 5.76 13.00 12.40
C LEU A 97 5.41 12.63 10.95
N CYS A 98 4.91 13.59 10.17
CA CYS A 98 4.55 13.38 8.76
C CYS A 98 5.76 12.99 7.89
N LEU A 99 6.95 13.53 8.19
CA LEU A 99 8.17 13.22 7.46
C LEU A 99 8.79 11.88 7.87
N ASP A 100 8.71 11.54 9.16
CA ASP A 100 9.46 10.42 9.74
C ASP A 100 8.63 9.13 9.86
N ALA A 101 7.32 9.24 10.06
CA ALA A 101 6.44 8.10 10.40
C ALA A 101 5.32 7.83 9.39
N VAL A 102 5.02 8.77 8.48
CA VAL A 102 3.95 8.62 7.49
C VAL A 102 4.54 8.33 6.13
N TYR A 103 4.10 7.25 5.48
CA TYR A 103 4.48 6.87 4.13
C TYR A 103 3.26 6.40 3.34
N LEU A 104 3.36 6.42 2.02
CA LEU A 104 2.34 5.89 1.14
C LEU A 104 2.63 4.43 0.85
N GLN A 105 1.59 3.60 0.95
CA GLN A 105 1.61 2.22 0.47
C GLN A 105 0.55 2.09 -0.63
N TYR A 106 0.89 1.31 -1.64
CA TYR A 106 0.00 0.98 -2.73
C TYR A 106 -0.21 -0.52 -2.69
N PHE A 107 -1.48 -0.89 -2.67
CA PHE A 107 -1.92 -2.27 -2.65
C PHE A 107 -2.63 -2.56 -3.95
N LEU A 108 -2.43 -3.78 -4.45
CA LEU A 108 -3.05 -4.26 -5.66
C LEU A 108 -4.35 -4.96 -5.28
N SER A 109 -5.20 -5.23 -6.27
CA SER A 109 -6.39 -6.04 -6.04
C SER A 109 -6.00 -7.38 -5.41
N GLU A 110 -6.80 -7.87 -4.45
CA GLU A 110 -6.56 -9.10 -3.69
C GLU A 110 -5.40 -9.07 -2.67
N ASP A 111 -4.69 -7.94 -2.50
CA ASP A 111 -3.71 -7.81 -1.41
C ASP A 111 -4.39 -7.69 -0.04
N ASP A 112 -3.89 -8.44 0.94
CA ASP A 112 -4.27 -8.30 2.34
C ASP A 112 -3.54 -7.11 2.98
N LEU A 113 -4.29 -6.14 3.51
CA LEU A 113 -3.72 -5.02 4.27
C LEU A 113 -3.13 -5.49 5.61
N PHE A 114 -3.77 -6.48 6.22
CA PHE A 114 -3.36 -7.12 7.47
C PHE A 114 -4.09 -8.46 7.61
N LEU A 115 -3.51 -9.38 8.38
CA LEU A 115 -4.08 -10.70 8.64
C LEU A 115 -4.56 -10.84 10.08
N ALA A 116 -5.62 -11.63 10.27
CA ALA A 116 -6.18 -11.85 11.59
C ALA A 116 -5.20 -12.66 12.47
N GLY A 117 -4.90 -12.12 13.65
CA GLY A 117 -3.97 -12.72 14.60
C GLY A 117 -2.51 -12.29 14.42
N GLU A 118 -2.20 -11.52 13.37
CA GLU A 118 -0.88 -10.91 13.22
C GLU A 118 -0.81 -9.58 13.99
N PRO A 119 0.30 -9.31 14.71
CA PRO A 119 0.48 -8.02 15.35
C PRO A 119 0.65 -6.94 14.28
N SER A 120 -0.19 -5.90 14.31
CA SER A 120 0.02 -4.69 13.52
C SER A 120 0.69 -3.62 14.38
N CYS A 121 1.75 -3.02 13.85
CA CYS A 121 2.45 -1.89 14.47
C CYS A 121 2.10 -0.56 13.79
N GLN A 122 1.06 -0.53 12.96
CA GLN A 122 0.76 0.58 12.06
C GLN A 122 -0.75 0.80 11.98
N ALA A 123 -1.15 2.07 12.01
CA ALA A 123 -2.47 2.49 11.57
C ALA A 123 -2.42 2.85 10.09
N LEU A 124 -3.49 2.54 9.37
CA LEU A 124 -3.60 2.79 7.94
C LEU A 124 -4.73 3.78 7.68
N TYR A 125 -4.51 4.69 6.74
CA TYR A 125 -5.55 5.56 6.20
C TYR A 125 -5.77 5.19 4.74
N ILE A 126 -7.00 4.84 4.40
CA ILE A 126 -7.37 4.45 3.03
C ILE A 126 -7.60 5.74 2.24
N ALA A 127 -6.58 6.19 1.51
CA ALA A 127 -6.67 7.42 0.73
C ALA A 127 -7.58 7.29 -0.49
N ASP A 128 -7.62 6.11 -1.12
CA ASP A 128 -8.47 5.80 -2.26
C ASP A 128 -8.70 4.28 -2.32
N GLY A 129 -9.77 3.87 -2.99
CA GLY A 129 -10.12 2.47 -3.21
C GLY A 129 -11.23 1.93 -2.31
N ARG A 130 -11.39 0.60 -2.39
CA ARG A 130 -12.43 -0.16 -1.68
C ARG A 130 -11.81 -1.43 -1.14
N HIS A 131 -12.02 -1.66 0.15
CA HIS A 131 -11.55 -2.84 0.86
C HIS A 131 -12.71 -3.57 1.52
N VAL A 132 -12.48 -4.83 1.90
CA VAL A 132 -13.45 -5.64 2.65
C VAL A 132 -12.77 -6.11 3.92
N TYR A 133 -13.27 -5.65 5.06
CA TYR A 133 -12.86 -6.15 6.35
C TYR A 133 -13.67 -7.40 6.66
N THR A 134 -12.99 -8.54 6.81
CA THR A 134 -13.63 -9.83 7.09
C THR A 134 -13.25 -10.34 8.47
N GLN A 135 -14.27 -10.68 9.25
CA GLN A 135 -14.14 -11.28 10.57
C GLN A 135 -14.61 -12.74 10.51
N THR A 136 -13.88 -13.62 11.19
CA THR A 136 -14.23 -15.04 11.29
C THR A 136 -14.36 -15.47 12.73
N PRO A 137 -15.24 -16.43 13.08
CA PRO A 137 -15.39 -16.91 14.46
C PRO A 137 -14.11 -17.50 15.06
N ARG A 138 -13.17 -17.91 14.21
CA ARG A 138 -11.88 -18.47 14.64
C ARG A 138 -10.95 -17.40 15.20
N THR A 139 -11.05 -16.16 14.74
CA THR A 139 -10.09 -15.08 15.02
C THR A 139 -10.73 -13.84 15.64
N SER A 140 -12.06 -13.82 15.76
CA SER A 140 -12.84 -12.65 16.17
C SER A 140 -14.04 -13.07 16.99
N MET A 141 -14.58 -12.15 17.79
CA MET A 141 -15.74 -12.39 18.66
C MET A 141 -17.05 -12.29 17.88
N VAL A 142 -17.20 -13.11 16.84
CA VAL A 142 -18.39 -13.19 15.98
C VAL A 142 -18.86 -14.64 15.89
N ASP A 143 -20.18 -14.87 15.85
CA ASP A 143 -20.74 -16.24 15.76
C ASP A 143 -20.65 -16.81 14.33
N GLU A 144 -20.69 -15.94 13.33
CA GLU A 144 -20.61 -16.28 11.89
C GLU A 144 -19.60 -15.36 11.18
N VAL A 145 -19.24 -15.69 9.93
CA VAL A 145 -18.36 -14.83 9.12
C VAL A 145 -19.09 -13.53 8.78
N VAL A 146 -18.48 -12.39 9.13
CA VAL A 146 -19.02 -11.06 8.87
C VAL A 146 -18.05 -10.30 7.98
N SER A 147 -18.56 -9.68 6.92
CA SER A 147 -17.78 -8.82 6.03
C SER A 147 -18.37 -7.42 5.99
N GLN A 148 -17.52 -6.41 6.09
CA GLN A 148 -17.87 -5.01 6.00
C GLN A 148 -17.03 -4.33 4.92
N GLU A 149 -17.69 -3.60 4.02
CA GLU A 149 -16.99 -2.77 3.05
C GLU A 149 -16.43 -1.52 3.73
N VAL A 150 -15.16 -1.22 3.45
CA VAL A 150 -14.45 -0.03 3.90
C VAL A 150 -14.02 0.74 2.66
N TYR A 151 -14.39 2.02 2.61
CA TYR A 151 -14.12 2.89 1.48
C TYR A 151 -12.98 3.87 1.80
N GLY A 152 -12.57 4.63 0.80
CA GLY A 152 -11.67 5.77 0.98
C GLY A 152 -12.09 6.72 2.10
N ASP A 153 -11.14 7.52 2.54
CA ASP A 153 -11.25 8.48 3.63
C ASP A 153 -11.56 7.86 5.01
N THR A 154 -11.15 6.61 5.20
CA THR A 154 -11.37 5.86 6.45
C THR A 154 -10.05 5.41 7.06
N TRP A 155 -9.93 5.56 8.38
CA TRP A 155 -8.84 4.99 9.16
C TRP A 155 -9.16 3.56 9.58
N VAL A 156 -8.17 2.70 9.50
CA VAL A 156 -8.23 1.32 10.00
C VAL A 156 -7.00 1.05 10.87
N CYS A 157 -7.15 0.12 11.81
CA CYS A 157 -6.10 -0.25 12.76
C CYS A 157 -5.62 0.92 13.65
N GLU A 158 -6.47 1.90 13.97
CA GLU A 158 -6.11 3.05 14.84
C GLU A 158 -5.60 2.61 16.23
N ALA A 159 -6.05 1.44 16.71
CA ALA A 159 -5.60 0.88 17.97
C ALA A 159 -4.08 0.64 18.01
N ALA A 160 -3.41 0.48 16.87
CA ALA A 160 -1.96 0.31 16.79
C ALA A 160 -1.16 1.58 17.12
N LEU A 161 -1.83 2.73 17.32
CA LEU A 161 -1.20 3.99 17.70
C LEU A 161 -0.96 4.12 19.21
N TRP A 162 -1.46 3.20 20.04
CA TRP A 162 -1.50 3.29 21.50
C TRP A 162 -0.95 2.04 22.17
#